data_AF-A0A9W8U8R8-F1
#
_entry.id   AF-A0A9W8U8R8-F1
#
_cell.length_a   1.000
_cell.length_b   1.000
_cell.length_c   1.000
_cell.angle_alpha   90.00
_cell.angle_beta   90.00
_cell.angle_gamma   90.00
#
_symmetry.space_group_name_H-M   'P 1'
#
loop_
_entity.id
_entity.type
_entity.pdbx_description
1 polymer ?
#
loop_
_entity_poly.entity_id
_entity_poly.type
_entity_poly.pdbx_seq_one_letter_code
_entity_poly.pdbx_strand_id
1 'polypeptide(L)'
;MAVPDRGADRVYIYQVHSTNHVERIRTMTLPPGTGPRHVLFSQVKNGKTSMFLISELDNTINAFSFAYGNHGNKSLDLNETLHISHLQRVSTLDATGRRTKPMNADVASELAVSHDGRFLYASNRNTESVEKADTIAIYSLDADATKPLRFLGLNSTQGKIPRHFSLSSDSRNRFIAVANQVTNDLFIFNRNLKTGFLEEVAGYYSFGKLDLTTKVGPMNVIWD
;
A
#
# COMPACT_ATOMS: atom_id res chain seq x y z
N MET A 1 -9.57 -7.80 -11.47
CA MET A 1 -8.12 -7.59 -11.21
C MET A 1 -7.75 -6.16 -11.54
N ALA A 2 -6.89 -5.51 -10.77
CA ALA A 2 -6.33 -4.19 -11.07
C ALA A 2 -4.82 -4.30 -11.27
N VAL A 3 -4.31 -3.71 -12.35
CA VAL A 3 -2.90 -3.80 -12.75
C VAL A 3 -2.33 -2.37 -12.85
N PRO A 4 -1.59 -1.90 -11.83
CA PRO A 4 -0.91 -0.62 -11.89
C PRO A 4 0.26 -0.68 -12.87
N ASP A 5 0.37 0.33 -13.73
CA ASP A 5 1.47 0.55 -14.66
C ASP A 5 2.20 1.84 -14.29
N ARG A 6 3.32 1.65 -13.60
CA ARG A 6 4.17 2.73 -13.09
C ARG A 6 4.65 3.66 -14.20
N GLY A 7 4.99 3.13 -15.38
CA GLY A 7 5.59 3.91 -16.46
C GLY A 7 4.57 4.72 -17.25
N ALA A 8 3.35 4.19 -17.38
CA ALA A 8 2.28 4.84 -18.13
C ALA A 8 1.37 5.74 -17.28
N ASP A 9 1.61 5.86 -15.97
CA ASP A 9 0.73 6.55 -15.00
C ASP A 9 -0.73 6.06 -15.10
N ARG A 10 -0.92 4.74 -15.16
CA ARG A 10 -2.24 4.11 -15.37
C ARG A 10 -2.50 2.95 -14.43
N VAL A 11 -3.78 2.66 -14.20
CA VAL A 11 -4.24 1.39 -13.66
C VAL A 11 -5.20 0.76 -14.64
N TYR A 12 -4.90 -0.45 -15.10
CA TYR A 12 -5.77 -1.22 -15.98
C TYR A 12 -6.66 -2.14 -15.14
N ILE A 13 -7.97 -2.11 -15.36
CA ILE A 13 -8.92 -2.99 -14.68
C ILE A 13 -9.33 -4.08 -15.66
N TYR A 14 -9.16 -5.32 -15.23
CA TYR A 14 -9.51 -6.51 -15.98
C TYR A 14 -10.63 -7.29 -15.30
N GLN A 15 -11.62 -7.72 -16.08
CA GLN A 15 -12.52 -8.80 -15.72
C GLN A 15 -11.82 -10.14 -16.00
N VAL A 16 -11.90 -11.06 -15.04
CA VAL A 16 -11.33 -12.40 -15.17
C VAL A 16 -12.49 -13.34 -15.44
N HIS A 17 -12.55 -13.89 -16.66
CA HIS A 17 -13.61 -14.80 -17.09
C HIS A 17 -13.25 -16.25 -16.80
N SER A 18 -11.97 -16.60 -16.97
CA SER A 18 -11.41 -17.92 -16.65
C SER A 18 -9.90 -17.81 -16.43
N THR A 19 -9.24 -18.92 -16.13
CA THR A 19 -7.77 -18.97 -15.90
C THR A 19 -6.94 -18.41 -17.07
N ASN A 20 -7.43 -18.55 -18.31
CA ASN A 20 -6.71 -18.14 -19.52
C ASN A 20 -7.41 -17.00 -20.29
N HIS A 21 -8.47 -16.43 -19.72
CA HIS A 21 -9.23 -15.35 -20.36
C HIS A 21 -9.45 -14.20 -19.39
N VAL A 22 -8.76 -13.10 -19.67
CA VAL A 22 -8.95 -11.81 -19.00
C VAL A 22 -9.24 -10.74 -20.02
N GLU A 23 -10.15 -9.85 -19.70
CA GLU A 23 -10.58 -8.77 -20.58
C GLU A 23 -10.38 -7.44 -19.87
N ARG A 24 -9.71 -6.48 -20.53
CA ARG A 24 -9.56 -5.13 -19.97
C ARG A 24 -10.86 -4.36 -20.14
N ILE A 25 -11.53 -4.06 -19.03
CA ILE A 25 -12.82 -3.36 -19.00
C ILE A 25 -12.70 -1.86 -18.68
N ARG A 26 -11.62 -1.43 -18.02
CA ARG A 26 -11.37 0.00 -17.73
C ARG A 26 -9.89 0.34 -17.77
N THR A 27 -9.60 1.61 -18.02
CA THR A 27 -8.29 2.23 -17.79
C THR A 27 -8.50 3.47 -16.92
N MET A 28 -7.83 3.53 -15.78
CA MET A 28 -7.77 4.71 -14.93
C MET A 28 -6.47 5.44 -15.23
N THR A 29 -6.56 6.65 -15.79
CA THR A 29 -5.40 7.51 -16.04
C THR A 29 -5.14 8.39 -14.83
N LEU A 30 -3.91 8.42 -14.35
CA LEU A 30 -3.46 9.23 -13.22
C LEU A 30 -2.68 10.45 -13.74
N PRO A 31 -2.50 11.49 -12.91
CA PRO A 31 -1.66 12.62 -13.28
C PRO A 31 -0.23 12.17 -13.63
N PRO A 32 0.45 12.82 -14.57
CA PRO A 32 1.83 12.49 -14.91
C PRO A 32 2.76 12.50 -13.69
N GLY A 33 3.69 11.54 -13.64
CA GLY A 33 4.65 11.37 -12.56
C GLY A 33 4.05 10.83 -11.26
N THR A 34 2.91 10.16 -11.32
CA THR A 34 2.30 9.48 -10.17
C THR A 34 3.05 8.19 -9.86
N GLY A 35 3.34 7.39 -10.88
CA GLY A 35 4.02 6.10 -10.75
C GLY A 35 3.25 5.10 -9.88
N PRO A 36 2.02 4.68 -10.26
CA PRO A 36 1.25 3.71 -9.50
C PRO A 36 2.03 2.40 -9.31
N ARG A 37 2.02 1.83 -8.10
CA ARG A 37 2.89 0.70 -7.75
C ARG A 37 2.13 -0.52 -7.26
N HIS A 38 1.55 -0.49 -6.07
CA HIS A 38 0.79 -1.62 -5.50
C HIS A 38 -0.68 -1.22 -5.31
N VAL A 39 -1.57 -2.20 -5.43
CA VAL A 39 -3.01 -2.06 -5.17
C VAL A 39 -3.44 -3.06 -4.11
N LEU A 40 -4.30 -2.62 -3.20
CA LEU A 40 -4.95 -3.47 -2.22
C LEU A 40 -6.45 -3.26 -2.32
N PHE A 41 -7.21 -4.36 -2.40
CA PHE A 41 -8.64 -4.33 -2.16
C PHE A 41 -8.89 -4.63 -0.68
N SER A 42 -9.63 -3.75 -0.02
CA SER A 42 -10.12 -3.98 1.35
C SER A 42 -11.56 -4.49 1.31
N GLN A 43 -12.14 -4.78 2.48
CA GLN A 43 -13.39 -5.51 2.62
C GLN A 43 -14.53 -4.98 1.72
N VAL A 44 -15.33 -5.93 1.25
CA VAL A 44 -16.59 -5.68 0.54
C VAL A 44 -17.69 -5.50 1.57
N LYS A 45 -18.34 -4.34 1.59
CA LYS A 45 -19.50 -4.09 2.45
C LYS A 45 -20.60 -3.44 1.64
N ASN A 46 -21.84 -3.91 1.79
CA ASN A 46 -23.01 -3.36 1.11
C ASN A 46 -22.86 -3.22 -0.42
N GLY A 47 -22.24 -4.22 -1.07
CA GLY A 47 -22.02 -4.20 -2.52
C GLY A 47 -21.01 -3.16 -3.00
N LYS A 48 -20.18 -2.62 -2.11
CA LYS A 48 -19.05 -1.74 -2.42
C LYS A 48 -17.74 -2.35 -1.96
N THR A 49 -16.71 -2.19 -2.77
CA THR A 49 -15.33 -2.58 -2.44
C THR A 49 -14.45 -1.35 -2.43
N SER A 50 -13.64 -1.18 -1.38
CA SER A 50 -12.60 -0.14 -1.36
C SER A 50 -11.32 -0.66 -2.00
N MET A 51 -10.70 0.16 -2.85
CA MET A 51 -9.37 -0.09 -3.39
C MET A 51 -8.42 1.03 -2.97
N PHE A 52 -7.26 0.66 -2.44
CA PHE A 52 -6.18 1.59 -2.13
C PHE A 52 -5.03 1.36 -3.10
N LEU A 53 -4.58 2.43 -3.74
CA LEU A 53 -3.46 2.44 -4.67
C LEU A 53 -2.34 3.28 -4.07
N ILE A 54 -1.18 2.68 -3.83
CA ILE A 54 0.03 3.44 -3.50
C ILE A 54 0.77 3.81 -4.78
N SER A 55 1.26 5.04 -4.81
CA SER A 55 1.96 5.65 -5.93
C SER A 55 3.38 6.00 -5.52
N GLU A 56 4.34 5.42 -6.22
CA GLU A 56 5.75 5.42 -5.87
C GLU A 56 6.41 6.79 -6.07
N LEU A 57 6.12 7.47 -7.17
CA LEU A 57 6.89 8.65 -7.58
C LEU A 57 6.39 9.94 -6.93
N ASP A 58 5.11 10.01 -6.59
CA ASP A 58 4.49 11.19 -5.98
C ASP A 58 4.15 11.02 -4.49
N ASN A 59 4.52 9.86 -3.91
CA ASN A 59 4.35 9.51 -2.51
C ASN A 59 2.89 9.60 -2.02
N THR A 60 1.93 9.20 -2.85
CA THR A 60 0.51 9.24 -2.48
C THR A 60 -0.14 7.88 -2.32
N ILE A 61 -1.21 7.84 -1.52
CA ILE A 61 -2.22 6.79 -1.56
C ILE A 61 -3.51 7.38 -2.11
N ASN A 62 -4.08 6.72 -3.11
CA ASN A 62 -5.38 7.05 -3.66
C ASN A 62 -6.40 5.99 -3.23
N ALA A 63 -7.50 6.43 -2.61
CA ALA A 63 -8.62 5.59 -2.23
C ALA A 63 -9.73 5.68 -3.27
N PHE A 64 -10.24 4.52 -3.68
CA PHE A 64 -11.33 4.38 -4.65
C PHE A 64 -12.44 3.51 -4.08
N SER A 65 -13.69 3.80 -4.48
CA SER A 65 -14.84 2.91 -4.29
C SER A 65 -15.18 2.23 -5.60
N PHE A 66 -15.43 0.94 -5.54
CA PHE A 66 -15.97 0.11 -6.61
C PHE A 66 -17.39 -0.26 -6.22
N ALA A 67 -18.39 0.22 -6.97
CA ALA A 67 -19.78 -0.15 -6.79
C ALA A 67 -20.23 -1.00 -7.97
N TYR A 68 -20.91 -2.11 -7.67
CA TYR A 68 -21.39 -3.06 -8.67
C TYR A 68 -22.88 -2.84 -8.86
N GLY A 69 -23.28 -2.42 -10.06
CA GLY A 69 -24.69 -2.26 -10.43
C GLY A 69 -25.48 -3.57 -10.29
N ASN A 70 -26.78 -3.46 -10.02
CA ASN A 70 -27.67 -4.61 -9.88
C ASN A 70 -28.13 -5.10 -11.27
N HIS A 71 -27.88 -6.36 -11.61
CA HIS A 71 -28.19 -6.93 -12.94
C HIS A 71 -29.23 -8.05 -12.94
N GLY A 72 -29.97 -8.22 -11.83
CA GLY A 72 -30.95 -9.31 -11.72
C GLY A 72 -30.30 -10.68 -11.93
N ASN A 73 -30.93 -11.55 -12.72
CA ASN A 73 -30.46 -12.93 -13.01
C ASN A 73 -29.52 -13.05 -14.22
N LYS A 74 -29.03 -11.95 -14.81
CA LYS A 74 -28.07 -12.02 -15.93
C LYS A 74 -26.64 -12.12 -15.42
N SER A 75 -25.77 -12.75 -16.23
CA SER A 75 -24.31 -12.76 -16.01
C SER A 75 -23.80 -11.34 -15.72
N LEU A 76 -22.94 -11.22 -14.71
CA LEU A 76 -22.35 -9.94 -14.27
C LEU A 76 -21.35 -9.45 -15.33
N ASP A 77 -21.81 -8.63 -16.27
CA ASP A 77 -20.92 -7.87 -17.14
C ASP A 77 -20.42 -6.63 -16.36
N LEU A 78 -19.16 -6.68 -15.91
CA LEU A 78 -18.55 -5.58 -15.17
C LEU A 78 -18.26 -4.38 -16.07
N ASN A 79 -18.22 -4.56 -17.38
CA ASN A 79 -17.98 -3.48 -18.32
C ASN A 79 -19.15 -2.47 -18.35
N GLU A 80 -20.37 -2.88 -17.98
CA GLU A 80 -21.53 -2.00 -17.88
C GLU A 80 -21.82 -1.60 -16.43
N THR A 81 -21.60 -2.51 -15.49
CA THR A 81 -22.07 -2.36 -14.09
C THR A 81 -21.06 -1.75 -13.13
N LEU A 82 -19.77 -1.77 -13.48
CA LEU A 82 -18.75 -1.33 -12.55
C LEU A 82 -18.63 0.20 -12.59
N HIS A 83 -18.96 0.81 -11.47
CA HIS A 83 -18.72 2.22 -11.21
C HIS A 83 -17.52 2.37 -10.27
N ILE A 84 -16.50 3.10 -10.73
CA ILE A 84 -15.29 3.41 -9.96
C ILE A 84 -15.30 4.89 -9.62
N SER A 85 -15.17 5.23 -8.34
CA SER A 85 -15.11 6.61 -7.87
C SER A 85 -13.83 6.84 -7.09
N HIS A 86 -13.07 7.88 -7.44
CA HIS A 86 -11.98 8.37 -6.58
C HIS A 86 -12.59 9.08 -5.37
N LEU A 87 -12.18 8.68 -4.17
CA LEU A 87 -12.70 9.20 -2.91
C LEU A 87 -11.75 10.21 -2.29
N GLN A 88 -10.47 9.86 -2.27
CA GLN A 88 -9.47 10.59 -1.52
C GLN A 88 -8.07 10.34 -2.06
N ARG A 89 -7.21 11.34 -1.91
CA ARG A 89 -5.76 11.22 -2.03
C ARG A 89 -5.12 11.71 -0.73
N VAL A 90 -4.14 10.97 -0.22
CA VAL A 90 -3.34 11.33 0.96
C VAL A 90 -1.86 11.21 0.64
N SER A 91 -1.02 11.95 1.37
CA SER A 91 0.44 11.88 1.30
C SER A 91 0.93 10.81 2.26
N THR A 92 1.93 10.04 1.85
CA THR A 92 2.65 9.05 2.68
C THR A 92 3.73 9.67 3.54
N LEU A 93 4.04 10.96 3.36
CA LEU A 93 5.09 11.66 4.11
C LEU A 93 4.54 12.57 5.20
N ASP A 94 3.30 13.04 5.06
CA ASP A 94 2.69 13.99 5.99
C ASP A 94 1.15 14.03 5.91
N ALA A 95 0.54 14.89 6.74
CA ALA A 95 -0.90 15.10 6.77
C ALA A 95 -1.44 16.05 5.68
N THR A 96 -0.58 16.61 4.81
CA THR A 96 -0.99 17.68 3.88
C THR A 96 -1.77 17.16 2.67
N GLY A 97 -1.63 15.87 2.36
CA GLY A 97 -2.24 15.26 1.17
C GLY A 97 -1.62 15.70 -0.17
N ARG A 98 -0.50 16.43 -0.13
CA ARG A 98 0.18 16.93 -1.34
C ARG A 98 1.02 15.86 -2.00
N ARG A 99 1.12 15.94 -3.33
CA ARG A 99 2.05 15.14 -4.13
C ARG A 99 3.46 15.70 -3.96
N THR A 100 4.46 14.84 -3.88
CA THR A 100 5.84 15.25 -4.11
C THR A 100 6.09 15.41 -5.60
N LYS A 101 7.18 16.11 -5.94
CA LYS A 101 7.71 16.05 -7.31
C LYS A 101 8.34 14.67 -7.53
N PRO A 102 8.25 14.09 -8.74
CA PRO A 102 8.82 12.78 -9.07
C PRO A 102 10.34 12.85 -9.23
N MET A 103 11.06 13.17 -8.15
CA MET A 103 12.51 13.35 -8.12
C MET A 103 13.25 12.06 -7.73
N ASN A 104 12.52 10.99 -7.40
CA ASN A 104 13.03 9.73 -6.83
C ASN A 104 13.70 9.85 -5.46
N ALA A 105 13.68 11.01 -4.81
CA ALA A 105 14.29 11.24 -3.50
C ALA A 105 13.61 10.43 -2.38
N ASP A 106 12.30 10.62 -2.23
CA ASP A 106 11.43 9.78 -1.44
C ASP A 106 10.51 9.02 -2.38
N VAL A 107 10.38 7.71 -2.18
CA VAL A 107 9.54 6.85 -3.01
C VAL A 107 8.79 5.82 -2.17
N ALA A 108 7.47 5.89 -2.21
CA ALA A 108 6.58 4.95 -1.55
C ALA A 108 6.70 3.53 -2.17
N SER A 109 6.39 2.48 -1.41
CA SER A 109 6.53 1.10 -1.87
C SER A 109 5.32 0.20 -1.58
N GLU A 110 5.23 -0.32 -0.37
CA GLU A 110 4.23 -1.33 0.01
C GLU A 110 3.05 -0.68 0.71
N LEU A 111 1.87 -1.31 0.63
CA LEU A 111 0.74 -0.96 1.48
C LEU A 111 0.07 -2.20 2.07
N ALA A 112 -0.46 -2.07 3.28
CA ALA A 112 -1.22 -3.16 3.91
C ALA A 112 -2.28 -2.63 4.85
N VAL A 113 -3.38 -3.36 4.99
CA VAL A 113 -4.48 -3.04 5.91
C VAL A 113 -4.53 -4.11 6.99
N SER A 114 -4.72 -3.66 8.23
CA SER A 114 -4.93 -4.55 9.37
C SER A 114 -6.24 -5.33 9.27
N HIS A 115 -6.30 -6.54 9.83
CA HIS A 115 -7.44 -7.46 9.71
C HIS A 115 -8.74 -6.87 10.27
N ASP A 116 -8.65 -6.03 11.30
CA ASP A 116 -9.79 -5.31 11.88
C ASP A 116 -10.30 -4.16 10.99
N GLY A 117 -9.62 -3.86 9.88
CA GLY A 117 -9.96 -2.79 8.94
C GLY A 117 -9.75 -1.39 9.49
N ARG A 118 -9.09 -1.22 10.65
CA ARG A 118 -8.99 0.07 11.35
C ARG A 118 -7.75 0.88 11.00
N PHE A 119 -6.74 0.23 10.45
CA PHE A 119 -5.47 0.89 10.11
C PHE A 119 -4.92 0.43 8.76
N LEU A 120 -4.38 1.41 8.02
CA LEU A 120 -3.61 1.20 6.80
C LEU A 120 -2.17 1.67 7.05
N TYR A 121 -1.24 0.90 6.51
CA TYR A 121 0.21 1.12 6.59
C TYR A 121 0.78 1.30 5.19
N ALA A 122 1.80 2.13 5.05
CA ALA A 122 2.55 2.27 3.81
C ALA A 122 4.04 2.48 4.07
N SER A 123 4.91 1.87 3.28
CA SER A 123 6.36 2.07 3.44
C SER A 123 6.89 3.16 2.51
N ASN A 124 7.80 3.97 3.04
CA ASN A 124 8.50 5.03 2.33
C ASN A 124 9.98 4.72 2.28
N ARG A 125 10.64 5.02 1.16
CA ARG A 125 12.06 4.78 0.96
C ARG A 125 12.73 6.09 0.58
N ASN A 126 13.65 6.58 1.40
CA ASN A 126 14.50 7.69 1.02
C ASN A 126 15.75 7.14 0.32
N THR A 127 15.96 7.52 -0.93
CA THR A 127 17.03 7.00 -1.79
C THR A 127 18.28 7.88 -1.79
N GLU A 128 18.21 9.07 -1.20
CA GLU A 128 19.29 10.06 -1.22
C GLU A 128 20.17 10.00 0.04
N SER A 129 19.62 9.53 1.16
CA SER A 129 20.30 9.50 2.45
C SER A 129 20.16 8.13 3.13
N VAL A 130 21.23 7.70 3.78
CA VAL A 130 21.25 6.52 4.66
C VAL A 130 21.45 6.85 6.13
N GLU A 131 21.55 8.14 6.48
CA GLU A 131 21.76 8.62 7.85
C GLU A 131 20.54 8.38 8.74
N LYS A 132 19.34 8.44 8.14
CA LYS A 132 18.08 8.24 8.83
C LYS A 132 17.39 7.02 8.30
N ALA A 133 16.91 6.19 9.24
CA ALA A 133 16.02 5.10 8.93
C ALA A 133 14.78 5.60 8.18
N ASP A 134 14.32 4.77 7.27
CA ASP A 134 13.11 4.99 6.49
C ASP A 134 11.85 4.78 7.33
N THR A 135 10.67 5.04 6.77
CA THR A 135 9.44 5.10 7.56
C THR A 135 8.33 4.18 7.08
N ILE A 136 7.48 3.79 8.03
CA ILE A 136 6.13 3.30 7.80
C ILE A 136 5.15 4.44 8.14
N ALA A 137 4.39 4.90 7.15
CA ALA A 137 3.27 5.80 7.33
C ALA A 137 2.05 5.05 7.84
N ILE A 138 1.31 5.67 8.77
CA ILE A 138 0.18 5.05 9.45
C ILE A 138 -1.06 5.92 9.30
N TYR A 139 -2.17 5.30 8.95
CA TYR A 139 -3.47 5.93 8.83
C TYR A 139 -4.50 5.18 9.67
N SER A 140 -5.41 5.91 10.30
CA SER A 140 -6.69 5.30 10.67
C SER A 140 -7.54 5.15 9.41
N LEU A 141 -8.25 4.03 9.32
CA LEU A 141 -9.13 3.66 8.23
C LEU A 141 -10.57 3.56 8.73
N ASP A 142 -11.46 4.30 8.06
CA ASP A 142 -12.91 4.18 8.17
C ASP A 142 -13.47 3.90 6.78
N ALA A 143 -13.79 2.64 6.50
CA ALA A 143 -14.25 2.21 5.17
C ALA A 143 -15.65 2.77 4.81
N ASP A 144 -16.44 3.22 5.79
CA ASP A 144 -17.77 3.78 5.56
C ASP A 144 -17.72 5.30 5.28
N ALA A 145 -16.58 5.96 5.53
CA ALA A 145 -16.40 7.39 5.31
C ALA A 145 -16.13 7.76 3.84
N THR A 146 -16.58 8.96 3.44
CA THR A 146 -16.27 9.52 2.12
C THR A 146 -14.79 9.86 1.93
N LYS A 147 -14.07 10.06 3.04
CA LYS A 147 -12.61 10.20 3.11
C LYS A 147 -12.09 9.15 4.09
N PRO A 148 -11.80 7.94 3.61
CA PRO A 148 -11.58 6.79 4.48
C PRO A 148 -10.27 6.84 5.27
N LEU A 149 -9.28 7.65 4.85
CA LEU A 149 -7.96 7.67 5.46
C LEU A 149 -7.71 8.97 6.22
N ARG A 150 -7.18 8.85 7.44
CA ARG A 150 -6.64 9.97 8.21
C ARG A 150 -5.23 9.63 8.68
N PHE A 151 -4.28 10.46 8.28
CA PHE A 151 -2.87 10.33 8.66
C PHE A 151 -2.72 10.43 10.18
N LEU A 152 -1.98 9.49 10.77
CA LEU A 152 -1.67 9.45 12.19
C LEU A 152 -0.23 9.86 12.47
N GLY A 153 0.70 9.39 11.65
CA GLY A 153 2.12 9.65 11.84
C GLY A 153 3.01 8.69 11.05
N LEU A 154 4.31 8.78 11.34
CA LEU A 154 5.35 7.93 10.79
C LEU A 154 6.03 7.16 11.94
N ASN A 155 6.28 5.87 11.72
CA ASN A 155 7.21 5.09 12.54
C ASN A 155 8.50 4.86 11.76
N SER A 156 9.63 4.85 12.45
CA SER A 156 10.90 4.38 11.89
C SER A 156 10.83 2.88 11.57
N THR A 157 11.45 2.48 10.47
CA THR A 157 11.67 1.08 10.06
C THR A 157 12.92 0.47 10.69
N GLN A 158 13.68 1.27 11.45
CA GLN A 158 15.01 0.94 11.99
C GLN A 158 16.09 0.63 10.94
N GLY A 159 15.76 0.72 9.65
CA GLY A 159 16.70 0.44 8.56
C GLY A 159 16.39 1.25 7.31
N LYS A 160 16.89 0.78 6.15
CA LYS A 160 16.78 1.49 4.86
C LYS A 160 16.17 0.65 3.75
N ILE A 161 15.44 1.35 2.90
CA ILE A 161 14.77 0.85 1.69
C ILE A 161 13.82 -0.32 2.03
N PRO A 162 12.77 -0.09 2.86
CA PRO A 162 11.73 -1.06 3.17
C PRO A 162 10.82 -1.30 1.96
N ARG A 163 11.29 -2.10 0.99
CA ARG A 163 10.52 -2.38 -0.23
C ARG A 163 9.23 -3.14 0.04
N HIS A 164 9.17 -3.89 1.13
CA HIS A 164 8.02 -4.66 1.58
C HIS A 164 8.01 -4.77 3.10
N PHE A 165 6.81 -4.86 3.66
CA PHE A 165 6.55 -5.24 5.05
C PHE A 165 5.27 -6.08 5.09
N SER A 166 5.04 -6.80 6.17
CA SER A 166 3.79 -7.55 6.33
C SER A 166 3.31 -7.56 7.77
N LEU A 167 1.98 -7.54 7.91
CA LEU A 167 1.32 -7.79 9.18
C LEU A 167 1.30 -9.30 9.44
N SER A 168 1.58 -9.67 10.70
CA SER A 168 1.54 -11.07 11.17
C SER A 168 0.22 -11.77 10.87
N SER A 169 0.26 -13.06 10.53
CA SER A 169 -0.90 -13.89 10.18
C SER A 169 -1.86 -14.16 11.34
N ASP A 170 -1.47 -13.84 12.58
CA ASP A 170 -2.35 -14.00 13.74
C ASP A 170 -3.62 -13.13 13.63
N SER A 171 -4.72 -13.63 14.20
CA SER A 171 -6.06 -13.01 14.12
C SER A 171 -6.15 -11.51 14.45
N ARG A 172 -5.17 -10.94 15.17
CA ARG A 172 -5.15 -9.53 15.57
C ARG A 172 -4.07 -8.71 14.87
N ASN A 173 -3.22 -9.32 14.04
CA ASN A 173 -1.99 -8.74 13.53
C ASN A 173 -1.20 -8.06 14.65
N ARG A 174 -0.72 -8.82 15.64
CA ARG A 174 0.00 -8.25 16.78
C ARG A 174 1.38 -7.70 16.41
N PHE A 175 1.92 -8.15 15.28
CA PHE A 175 3.23 -7.77 14.80
C PHE A 175 3.21 -7.23 13.38
N ILE A 176 4.19 -6.37 13.08
CA ILE A 176 4.55 -5.94 11.73
C ILE A 176 6.03 -6.28 11.51
N ALA A 177 6.32 -7.07 10.48
CA ALA A 177 7.68 -7.33 10.04
C ALA A 177 8.06 -6.42 8.87
N VAL A 178 9.23 -5.79 8.94
CA VAL A 178 9.76 -4.87 7.92
C VAL A 178 11.09 -5.42 7.41
N ALA A 179 11.18 -5.63 6.10
CA ALA A 179 12.41 -6.07 5.43
C ALA A 179 13.14 -4.85 4.85
N ASN A 180 14.28 -4.49 5.43
CA ASN A 180 15.07 -3.34 4.99
C ASN A 180 16.20 -3.82 4.07
N GLN A 181 16.04 -3.55 2.77
CA GLN A 181 16.93 -4.09 1.76
C GLN A 181 18.38 -3.60 1.92
N VAL A 182 18.58 -2.30 2.15
CA VAL A 182 19.92 -1.68 2.05
C VAL A 182 20.72 -1.86 3.35
N THR A 183 20.07 -1.76 4.51
CA THR A 183 20.72 -2.10 5.78
C THR A 183 20.85 -3.61 5.99
N ASN A 184 20.23 -4.41 5.11
CA ASN A 184 20.31 -5.86 5.07
C ASN A 184 19.85 -6.51 6.38
N ASP A 185 18.69 -6.06 6.87
CA ASP A 185 18.10 -6.51 8.13
C ASP A 185 16.58 -6.66 8.04
N LEU A 186 16.02 -7.32 9.05
CA LEU A 186 14.59 -7.44 9.26
C LEU A 186 14.27 -7.12 10.71
N PHE A 187 13.28 -6.26 10.91
CA PHE A 187 12.75 -5.92 12.23
C PHE A 187 11.29 -6.35 12.34
N ILE A 188 10.93 -6.92 13.49
CA ILE A 188 9.56 -7.24 13.87
C ILE A 188 9.18 -6.32 15.02
N PHE A 189 8.13 -5.52 14.82
CA PHE A 189 7.62 -4.59 15.82
C PHE A 189 6.31 -5.10 16.41
N ASN A 190 6.11 -4.85 17.70
CA ASN A 190 4.77 -4.89 18.29
C ASN A 190 3.88 -3.83 17.62
N ARG A 191 2.67 -4.20 17.23
CA ARG A 191 1.63 -3.27 16.75
C ARG A 191 0.71 -2.92 17.92
N ASN A 192 0.57 -1.62 18.20
CA ASN A 192 -0.45 -1.15 19.11
C ASN A 192 -1.83 -1.29 18.45
N LEU A 193 -2.66 -2.22 18.95
CA LEU A 193 -3.99 -2.50 18.39
C LEU A 193 -4.99 -1.34 18.57
N LYS A 194 -4.70 -0.39 19.46
CA LYS A 194 -5.58 0.78 19.72
C LYS A 194 -5.22 1.98 18.86
N THR A 195 -3.92 2.23 18.68
CA THR A 195 -3.41 3.44 18.01
C THR A 195 -2.89 3.16 16.59
N GLY A 196 -2.61 1.91 16.28
CA GLY A 196 -2.03 1.46 15.01
C GLY A 196 -0.50 1.61 14.94
N PHE A 197 0.14 2.32 15.87
CA PHE A 197 1.59 2.56 15.80
C PHE A 197 2.42 1.30 16.03
N LEU A 198 3.61 1.28 15.44
CA LEU A 198 4.66 0.32 15.76
C LEU A 198 5.34 0.77 17.06
N GLU A 199 5.52 -0.17 17.99
CA GLU A 199 6.10 0.06 19.30
C GLU A 199 7.44 -0.69 19.42
N GLU A 200 7.67 -1.38 20.53
CA GLU A 200 8.91 -2.10 20.82
C GLU A 200 9.25 -3.13 19.74
N VAL A 201 10.54 -3.26 19.45
CA VAL A 201 11.07 -4.33 18.59
C VAL A 201 10.92 -5.66 19.33
N ALA A 202 10.05 -6.52 18.81
CA ALA A 202 9.82 -7.87 19.31
C ALA A 202 10.82 -8.90 18.76
N GLY A 203 11.46 -8.59 17.62
CA GLY A 203 12.46 -9.45 17.00
C GLY A 203 13.30 -8.70 15.97
N TYR A 204 14.52 -9.16 15.77
CA TYR A 204 15.48 -8.58 14.83
C TYR A 204 16.36 -9.67 14.23
N TYR A 205 16.68 -9.53 12.95
CA TYR A 205 17.66 -10.37 12.28
C TYR A 205 18.49 -9.55 11.29
N SER A 206 19.81 -9.73 11.32
CA SER A 206 20.74 -9.16 10.33
C SER A 206 21.15 -10.23 9.33
N PHE A 207 20.99 -9.92 8.05
CA PHE A 207 21.49 -10.72 6.93
C PHE A 207 22.89 -10.26 6.47
N GLY A 208 23.42 -9.19 7.06
CA GLY A 208 24.73 -8.65 6.74
C GLY A 208 24.86 -7.17 7.12
N LYS A 209 25.85 -6.52 6.53
CA LYS A 209 26.13 -5.10 6.76
C LYS A 209 25.44 -4.23 5.71
N LEU A 210 25.30 -2.95 6.02
CA LEU A 210 24.89 -1.91 5.08
C LEU A 210 25.71 -2.00 3.79
N ASP A 211 25.03 -2.12 2.66
CA ASP A 211 25.69 -2.13 1.35
C ASP A 211 24.87 -1.34 0.33
N LEU A 212 25.35 -0.13 0.03
CA LEU A 212 24.74 0.81 -0.89
C LEU A 212 24.83 0.38 -2.36
N THR A 213 25.67 -0.62 -2.65
CA THR A 213 25.86 -1.15 -4.01
C THR A 213 24.99 -2.37 -4.27
N THR A 214 24.47 -3.01 -3.22
CA THR A 214 23.69 -4.24 -3.37
C THR A 214 22.29 -3.99 -3.92
N LYS A 215 21.92 -4.83 -4.90
CA LYS A 215 20.52 -5.16 -5.18
C LYS A 215 20.03 -6.33 -4.32
N VAL A 216 20.87 -6.84 -3.43
CA VAL A 216 20.75 -8.10 -2.71
C VAL A 216 20.52 -7.79 -1.23
N GLY A 217 19.36 -8.17 -0.71
CA GLY A 217 18.92 -7.94 0.66
C GLY A 217 17.49 -8.46 0.82
N PRO A 218 16.91 -8.48 2.02
CA PRO A 218 15.54 -8.94 2.21
C PRO A 218 14.59 -7.98 1.47
N MET A 219 13.80 -8.55 0.56
CA MET A 219 12.95 -7.80 -0.38
C MET A 219 11.46 -7.99 -0.12
N ASN A 220 11.11 -9.08 0.55
CA ASN A 220 9.76 -9.45 0.91
C ASN A 220 9.79 -10.23 2.23
N VAL A 221 8.72 -10.11 3.00
CA VAL A 221 8.50 -10.88 4.23
C VAL A 221 7.06 -11.34 4.23
N ILE A 222 6.86 -12.64 4.42
CA ILE A 222 5.54 -13.26 4.53
C ILE A 222 5.51 -14.07 5.82
N TRP A 223 4.33 -14.11 6.43
CA TRP A 223 4.05 -14.95 7.59
C TRP A 223 3.34 -16.20 7.10
N ASP A 224 3.71 -17.36 7.63
CA ASP A 224 3.04 -18.63 7.42
C ASP A 224 1.84 -18.85 8.36
#